data_AF-A0A286F6W2-F1
#
_entry.id   AF-A0A286F6W2-F1
#
_cell.length_a   1.000
_cell.length_b   1.000
_cell.length_c   1.000
_cell.angle_alpha   90.00
_cell.angle_beta   90.00
_cell.angle_gamma   90.00
#
_symmetry.space_group_name_H-M   'P 1'
#
loop_
_entity.id
_entity.type
_entity.pdbx_description
1 polymer ?
#
loop_
_entity_poly.entity_id
_entity_poly.type
_entity_poly.pdbx_seq_one_letter_code
_entity_poly.pdbx_strand_id
1 'polypeptide(L)'
;MAKDKQAGIPTLLRDEPVKKIVDTTPAAPKTVPTRSAMAEPVRRDSAAALPFGRQNYTLMLAGIGVILAGFFIMSLDKEEFGFGFLGLTLGPLVVMGGFVLEFFAILARPRV
;
A
#
# COMPACT_ATOMS: atom_id res chain seq x y z
N MET A 1 49.09 0.23 27.81
CA MET A 1 49.59 -0.03 26.44
C MET A 1 50.49 -1.26 26.48
N ALA A 2 50.47 -2.07 25.41
CA ALA A 2 51.03 -3.45 25.26
C ALA A 2 50.17 -4.53 25.96
N LYS A 3 49.32 -5.35 25.29
CA LYS A 3 49.52 -6.20 24.09
C LYS A 3 50.66 -7.19 24.38
N ASP A 4 50.46 -8.50 24.48
CA ASP A 4 50.16 -9.46 23.41
C ASP A 4 49.96 -10.86 24.08
N LYS A 5 49.00 -11.70 23.65
CA LYS A 5 49.14 -12.75 22.59
C LYS A 5 50.10 -13.87 23.09
N GLN A 6 49.81 -15.17 23.03
CA GLN A 6 49.37 -15.97 21.88
C GLN A 6 49.24 -17.43 22.38
N ALA A 7 48.08 -18.06 22.23
CA ALA A 7 47.85 -19.27 21.43
C ALA A 7 48.90 -20.41 21.52
N GLY A 8 48.44 -21.60 21.92
CA GLY A 8 49.05 -22.90 21.64
C GLY A 8 47.96 -23.87 21.20
N ILE A 9 48.16 -24.51 20.05
CA ILE A 9 47.14 -25.09 19.16
C ILE A 9 47.02 -26.65 19.36
N PRO A 10 46.38 -27.47 18.49
CA PRO A 10 45.28 -28.38 18.85
C PRO A 10 45.61 -29.88 18.64
N THR A 11 44.78 -30.83 19.08
CA THR A 11 44.63 -32.19 18.47
C THR A 11 43.56 -32.98 19.24
N LEU A 12 42.32 -33.11 18.72
CA LEU A 12 41.77 -34.20 17.87
C LEU A 12 41.68 -35.60 18.52
N LEU A 13 40.51 -36.23 18.27
CA LEU A 13 40.14 -37.66 18.33
C LEU A 13 39.74 -38.30 19.69
N ARG A 14 38.43 -38.46 19.90
CA ARG A 14 37.79 -39.80 20.01
C ARG A 14 36.25 -39.72 20.12
N ASP A 15 35.56 -40.46 19.25
CA ASP A 15 34.12 -40.79 19.32
C ASP A 15 33.89 -42.04 20.22
N GLU A 16 32.86 -41.96 21.10
CA GLU A 16 31.90 -42.96 21.69
C GLU A 16 32.44 -44.30 22.29
N PRO A 17 31.74 -45.09 23.19
CA PRO A 17 30.28 -45.13 23.50
C PRO A 17 29.83 -45.43 24.99
N VAL A 18 28.55 -45.14 25.29
CA VAL A 18 27.57 -45.93 26.10
C VAL A 18 27.70 -46.14 27.64
N LYS A 19 26.57 -45.79 28.32
CA LYS A 19 25.88 -46.43 29.49
C LYS A 19 26.02 -45.80 30.90
N LYS A 20 24.92 -45.15 31.33
CA LYS A 20 24.05 -45.44 32.51
C LYS A 20 24.82 -45.60 33.85
N ILE A 21 24.51 -44.90 34.95
CA ILE A 21 23.26 -44.68 35.69
C ILE A 21 23.62 -43.62 36.77
N VAL A 22 22.61 -43.06 37.45
CA VAL A 22 22.67 -42.35 38.75
C VAL A 22 22.84 -40.83 38.52
N ASP A 23 21.83 -39.96 38.69
CA ASP A 23 21.05 -39.78 39.92
C ASP A 23 19.67 -39.16 39.70
N THR A 24 18.79 -39.55 40.61
CA THR A 24 17.42 -39.15 40.90
C THR A 24 17.14 -37.64 40.80
N THR A 25 16.11 -37.26 40.04
CA THR A 25 15.37 -35.99 40.22
C THR A 25 13.88 -36.32 40.13
N PRO A 26 13.06 -35.82 41.08
CA PRO A 26 11.95 -34.99 40.61
C PRO A 26 11.64 -33.77 41.50
N ALA A 27 11.38 -32.66 40.78
CA ALA A 27 10.41 -31.60 41.07
C ALA A 27 10.72 -30.62 42.23
N ALA A 28 10.64 -29.29 42.09
CA ALA A 28 10.27 -28.41 40.98
C ALA A 28 10.66 -26.96 41.38
N PRO A 29 11.15 -26.11 40.46
CA PRO A 29 11.15 -24.67 40.66
C PRO A 29 10.02 -24.00 39.87
N LYS A 30 9.15 -23.35 40.64
CA LYS A 30 8.15 -22.33 40.31
C LYS A 30 8.21 -21.79 38.88
N THR A 31 7.08 -21.96 38.18
CA THR A 31 6.78 -21.35 36.89
C THR A 31 6.87 -19.83 36.99
N VAL A 32 7.85 -19.28 36.28
CA VAL A 32 7.87 -17.87 35.90
C VAL A 32 6.59 -17.62 35.10
N PRO A 33 5.77 -16.61 35.41
CA PRO A 33 4.68 -16.25 34.55
C PRO A 33 5.32 -15.68 33.30
N THR A 34 5.41 -16.50 32.25
CA THR A 34 5.52 -16.03 30.89
C THR A 34 4.31 -15.13 30.69
N ARG A 35 4.53 -13.82 30.93
CA ARG A 35 3.61 -12.75 30.59
C ARG A 35 3.29 -13.01 29.14
N SER A 36 2.09 -13.53 28.94
CA SER A 36 1.48 -13.77 27.66
C SER A 36 1.94 -12.66 26.74
N ALA A 37 2.62 -13.04 25.66
CA ALA A 37 2.77 -12.18 24.52
C ALA A 37 1.37 -11.64 24.25
N MET A 38 1.14 -10.40 24.70
CA MET A 38 -0.01 -9.65 24.25
C MET A 38 0.24 -9.62 22.76
N ALA A 39 -0.57 -10.37 22.03
CA ALA A 39 -0.72 -10.16 20.61
C ALA A 39 -0.77 -8.65 20.46
N GLU A 40 0.23 -8.07 19.79
CA GLU A 40 0.07 -6.71 19.31
C GLU A 40 -1.31 -6.69 18.66
N PRO A 41 -2.16 -5.70 18.98
CA PRO A 41 -3.32 -5.50 18.14
C PRO A 41 -2.70 -5.24 16.78
N VAL A 42 -2.79 -6.24 15.88
CA VAL A 42 -2.55 -6.04 14.47
C VAL A 42 -3.39 -4.83 14.16
N ARG A 43 -2.76 -3.66 14.01
CA ARG A 43 -3.42 -2.45 13.56
C ARG A 43 -3.93 -2.78 12.17
N ARG A 44 -5.12 -3.36 12.12
CA ARG A 44 -5.97 -3.28 10.95
C ARG A 44 -6.26 -1.80 10.78
N ASP A 45 -6.40 -1.41 9.53
CA ASP A 45 -6.70 -0.05 9.10
C ASP A 45 -5.48 0.83 8.83
N SER A 46 -4.48 0.24 8.17
CA SER A 46 -3.84 0.96 7.07
C SER A 46 -4.64 0.71 5.79
N ALA A 47 -5.93 1.10 5.78
CA ALA A 47 -6.54 1.45 4.51
C ALA A 47 -5.66 2.59 3.98
N ALA A 48 -4.90 2.32 2.92
CA ALA A 48 -4.01 3.31 2.32
C ALA A 48 -4.76 4.64 2.26
N ALA A 49 -4.21 5.68 2.90
CA ALA A 49 -4.84 6.99 2.92
C ALA A 49 -4.92 7.48 1.48
N LEU A 50 -6.09 7.32 0.86
CA LEU A 50 -6.31 7.75 -0.51
C LEU A 50 -6.15 9.27 -0.55
N PRO A 51 -5.54 9.83 -1.60
CA PRO A 51 -5.28 11.27 -1.69
C PRO A 51 -6.57 12.10 -1.66
N PHE A 52 -7.72 11.49 -2.00
CA PHE A 52 -9.02 12.14 -2.04
C PHE A 52 -10.10 11.29 -1.35
N GLY A 53 -11.17 11.97 -0.89
CA GLY A 53 -12.35 11.30 -0.34
C GLY A 53 -13.22 10.64 -1.41
N ARG A 54 -14.11 9.72 -1.00
CA ARG A 54 -15.03 9.00 -1.93
C ARG A 54 -15.82 9.95 -2.83
N GLN A 55 -16.31 11.06 -2.28
CA GLN A 55 -17.11 12.03 -3.03
C GLN A 55 -16.31 12.70 -4.16
N ASN A 56 -15.04 13.03 -3.93
CA ASN A 56 -14.16 13.60 -4.95
C ASN A 56 -13.90 12.61 -6.09
N TYR A 57 -13.70 11.33 -5.77
CA TYR A 57 -13.58 10.29 -6.79
C TYR A 57 -14.83 10.16 -7.66
N THR A 58 -16.02 10.30 -7.07
CA THR A 58 -17.26 10.31 -7.85
C THR A 58 -17.33 11.53 -8.78
N LEU A 59 -16.88 12.71 -8.32
CA LEU A 59 -16.82 13.91 -9.16
C LEU A 59 -15.79 13.80 -10.28
N MET A 60 -14.62 13.20 -10.04
CA MET A 60 -13.64 12.89 -11.09
C MET A 60 -14.23 11.91 -12.10
N LEU A 61 -14.90 10.84 -11.65
CA LEU A 61 -15.50 9.91 -12.62
C LEU A 61 -16.56 10.60 -13.49
N ALA A 62 -17.33 11.53 -12.91
CA ALA A 62 -18.26 12.36 -13.64
C ALA A 62 -17.55 13.30 -14.63
N GLY A 63 -16.45 13.95 -14.23
CA GLY A 63 -15.65 14.83 -15.09
C GLY A 63 -15.09 14.09 -16.31
N ILE A 64 -14.48 12.92 -16.10
CA ILE A 64 -14.04 12.02 -17.17
C ILE A 64 -15.21 11.67 -18.09
N GLY A 65 -16.38 11.34 -17.53
CA GLY A 65 -17.59 11.06 -18.30
C GLY A 65 -18.00 12.23 -19.20
N VAL A 66 -17.93 13.46 -18.71
CA VAL A 66 -18.22 14.68 -19.49
C VAL A 66 -17.19 14.90 -20.60
N ILE A 67 -15.89 14.70 -20.31
CA ILE A 67 -14.82 14.80 -21.31
C ILE A 67 -15.06 13.80 -22.44
N LEU A 68 -15.35 12.54 -22.10
CA LEU A 68 -15.67 11.50 -23.09
C LEU A 68 -16.92 11.85 -23.89
N ALA A 69 -17.95 12.41 -23.25
CA ALA A 69 -19.14 12.88 -23.95
C ALA A 69 -18.81 14.01 -24.94
N GLY A 70 -17.90 14.93 -24.60
CA GLY A 70 -17.43 15.97 -25.51
C GLY A 70 -16.72 15.42 -26.74
N PHE A 71 -15.82 14.45 -26.57
CA PHE A 71 -15.20 13.75 -27.70
C PHE A 71 -16.20 12.93 -28.51
N PHE A 72 -17.18 12.32 -27.86
CA PHE A 72 -18.24 11.59 -28.53
C PHE A 72 -19.10 12.51 -29.39
N ILE A 73 -19.43 13.72 -28.91
CA ILE A 73 -20.15 14.75 -29.67
C ILE A 73 -19.36 15.15 -30.92
N MET A 74 -18.04 15.33 -30.83
CA MET A 74 -17.20 15.59 -32.01
C MET A 74 -17.26 14.44 -33.02
N SER A 75 -17.28 13.20 -32.54
CA SER A 75 -17.35 12.01 -33.38
C SER A 75 -18.71 11.81 -34.07
N LEU A 76 -19.78 12.45 -33.58
CA LEU A 76 -21.10 12.41 -34.18
C LEU A 76 -21.27 13.45 -35.30
N ASP A 77 -20.32 14.36 -35.45
CA ASP A 77 -20.36 15.36 -36.51
C ASP A 77 -20.27 14.69 -37.89
N LYS A 78 -21.12 15.14 -38.81
CA LYS A 78 -21.25 14.55 -40.16
C LYS A 78 -20.48 15.32 -41.22
N GLU A 79 -19.99 16.51 -40.89
CA GLU A 79 -19.15 17.31 -41.76
C GLU A 79 -17.77 16.64 -41.93
N GLU A 80 -17.15 16.84 -43.09
CA GLU A 80 -15.82 16.30 -43.35
C GLU A 80 -14.83 16.81 -42.29
N PHE A 81 -14.03 15.88 -41.74
CA PHE A 81 -13.08 16.12 -40.66
C PHE A 81 -13.68 16.68 -39.35
N GLY A 82 -15.01 16.68 -39.19
CA GLY A 82 -15.67 17.27 -38.02
C GLY A 82 -15.58 18.79 -37.98
N PHE A 83 -15.52 19.45 -39.14
CA PHE A 83 -15.58 20.92 -39.26
C PHE A 83 -16.99 21.50 -39.07
N GLY A 84 -17.95 20.69 -38.65
CA GLY A 84 -19.28 21.16 -38.29
C GLY A 84 -19.28 21.86 -36.93
N PHE A 85 -20.44 22.42 -36.58
CA PHE A 85 -20.62 23.12 -35.32
C PHE A 85 -20.35 22.21 -34.11
N LEU A 86 -20.72 20.92 -34.21
CA LEU A 86 -20.58 19.95 -33.14
C LEU A 86 -19.09 19.63 -32.87
N GLY A 87 -18.28 19.49 -33.92
CA GLY A 87 -16.85 19.21 -33.80
C GLY A 87 -15.99 20.43 -33.50
N LEU A 88 -16.23 21.57 -34.13
CA LEU A 88 -15.41 22.78 -33.95
C LEU A 88 -15.72 23.57 -32.68
N THR A 89 -16.96 23.55 -32.21
CA THR A 89 -17.39 24.43 -31.10
C THR A 89 -17.97 23.67 -29.93
N LEU A 90 -19.02 22.87 -30.13
CA LEU A 90 -19.76 22.26 -29.03
C LEU A 90 -18.90 21.20 -28.32
N GLY A 91 -18.25 20.32 -29.07
CA GLY A 91 -17.35 19.29 -28.56
C GLY A 91 -16.24 19.89 -27.70
N PRO A 92 -15.42 20.83 -28.24
CA PRO A 92 -14.35 21.45 -27.47
C PRO A 92 -14.87 22.18 -26.23
N LEU A 93 -16.02 22.85 -26.33
CA LEU A 93 -16.64 23.54 -25.20
C LEU A 93 -17.05 22.57 -24.08
N VAL A 94 -17.63 21.43 -24.44
CA VAL A 94 -18.01 20.38 -23.47
C VAL A 94 -16.76 19.76 -22.84
N VAL A 95 -15.73 19.47 -23.63
CA VAL A 95 -14.45 18.95 -23.11
C VAL A 95 -13.82 19.94 -22.11
N MET A 96 -13.81 21.23 -22.44
CA MET A 96 -13.33 22.28 -21.53
C MET A 96 -14.15 22.33 -20.23
N GLY A 97 -15.47 22.22 -20.32
CA GLY A 97 -16.33 22.11 -19.14
C GLY A 97 -16.03 20.88 -18.28
N GLY A 98 -15.74 19.74 -18.92
CA GLY A 98 -15.29 18.52 -18.25
C GLY A 98 -13.97 18.70 -17.50
N PHE A 99 -12.99 19.38 -18.11
CA PHE A 99 -11.73 19.73 -17.43
C PHE A 99 -11.94 20.67 -16.24
N VAL A 100 -12.82 21.66 -16.36
CA VAL A 100 -13.18 22.53 -15.21
C VAL A 100 -13.78 21.70 -14.07
N LEU A 101 -14.61 20.70 -14.40
CA LEU A 101 -15.17 19.77 -13.42
C LEU A 101 -14.08 18.93 -12.75
N GLU A 102 -13.10 18.43 -13.51
CA GLU A 102 -11.92 17.74 -12.94
C GLU A 102 -11.11 18.62 -12.00
N PHE A 103 -10.81 19.86 -12.41
CA PHE A 103 -10.14 20.82 -11.53
C PHE A 103 -10.96 21.03 -10.26
N PHE A 104 -12.27 21.24 -10.38
CA PHE A 104 -13.13 21.38 -9.21
C PHE A 104 -13.13 20.13 -8.33
N ALA A 105 -13.15 18.93 -8.92
CA ALA A 105 -13.14 17.67 -8.19
C ALA A 105 -11.83 17.45 -7.40
N ILE A 106 -10.69 17.86 -7.96
CA ILE A 106 -9.38 17.78 -7.32
C ILE A 106 -9.24 18.84 -6.22
N LEU A 107 -9.68 20.08 -6.49
CA LEU A 107 -9.58 21.19 -5.53
C LEU A 107 -10.66 21.16 -4.45
N ALA A 108 -11.77 20.44 -4.66
CA ALA A 108 -12.84 20.30 -3.69
C ALA A 108 -12.27 19.71 -2.40
N ARG A 109 -12.33 20.44 -1.29
CA ARG A 109 -11.92 19.89 -0.01
C ARG A 109 -12.88 18.77 0.36
N PRO A 110 -12.38 17.55 0.69
CA PRO A 110 -13.24 16.51 1.20
C PRO A 110 -13.90 17.04 2.48
N ARG A 111 -15.24 17.17 2.46
CA ARG A 111 -15.99 17.35 3.70
C ARG A 111 -15.91 16.00 4.41
N VAL A 112 -14.99 15.93 5.36
CA VAL A 112 -14.81 14.82 6.30
C VAL A 112 -16.06 14.61 7.13
#